data_AF-A0A7J2NME8-F1
#
_entry.id   AF-A0A7J2NME8-F1
#
_cell.length_a   1.000
_cell.length_b   1.000
_cell.length_c   1.000
_cell.angle_alpha   90.00
_cell.angle_beta   90.00
_cell.angle_gamma   90.00
#
_symmetry.space_group_name_H-M   'P 1'
#
loop_
_entity.id
_entity.type
_entity.pdbx_description
1 polymer ?
#
loop_
_entity_poly.entity_id
_entity_poly.type
_entity_poly.pdbx_seq_one_letter_code
_entity_poly.pdbx_strand_id
1 'polypeptide(L)'
;MSVPKATEMTIRNFLMKELETRGVKVSTEVSYRTPIGRLMPDILLCNGAEYVVETKLGAEAKLLDAMVQLYDYSKYTSTNGGFAVLFPQELRRSWGIEIIEKIVSDPKLKYIATATFKDDRASQRFVGNLSEMADWIATHVLRHPAVEADTGFAIKVLTEAVEALTASVRALKETELEDIFGGKSVFENILQYEEGHYPG
;
A
#
# COMPACT_ATOMS: atom_id res chain seq x y z
N MET A 1 -35.58 16.72 -27.86
CA MET A 1 -34.76 15.51 -27.60
C MET A 1 -33.80 15.83 -26.46
N SER A 2 -33.66 14.95 -25.47
CA SER A 2 -32.71 15.15 -24.37
C SER A 2 -31.30 14.76 -24.81
N VAL A 3 -30.31 15.58 -24.47
CA VAL A 3 -28.90 15.22 -24.65
C VAL A 3 -28.48 14.41 -23.42
N PRO A 4 -27.91 13.20 -23.60
CA PRO A 4 -27.40 12.42 -22.47
C PRO A 4 -26.32 13.20 -21.72
N LYS A 5 -26.25 13.03 -20.41
CA LYS A 5 -25.34 13.76 -19.53
C LYS A 5 -24.35 12.78 -18.89
N ALA A 6 -23.06 13.13 -18.90
CA ALA A 6 -22.06 12.38 -18.16
C ALA A 6 -22.42 12.29 -16.68
N THR A 7 -22.30 11.07 -16.14
CA THR A 7 -22.38 10.84 -14.71
C THR A 7 -20.98 10.87 -14.12
N GLU A 8 -20.91 10.90 -12.78
CA GLU A 8 -19.66 10.68 -12.05
C GLU A 8 -18.95 9.39 -12.51
N MET A 9 -19.71 8.34 -12.81
CA MET A 9 -19.16 7.09 -13.31
C MET A 9 -18.58 7.22 -14.72
N THR A 10 -19.21 7.99 -15.61
CA THR A 10 -18.64 8.29 -16.93
C THR A 10 -17.28 8.98 -16.79
N ILE A 11 -17.18 9.96 -15.89
CA ILE A 11 -15.92 10.70 -15.69
C ILE A 11 -14.85 9.81 -15.05
N ARG A 12 -15.25 8.98 -14.09
CA ARG A 12 -14.38 8.00 -13.44
C ARG A 12 -13.73 7.04 -14.42
N ASN A 13 -14.44 6.61 -15.47
CA ASN A 13 -13.88 5.74 -16.49
C ASN A 13 -12.67 6.36 -17.20
N PHE A 14 -12.65 7.68 -17.39
CA PHE A 14 -11.47 8.36 -17.95
C PHE A 14 -10.27 8.34 -17.00
N LEU A 15 -10.49 8.57 -15.70
CA LEU A 15 -9.43 8.43 -14.70
C LEU A 15 -8.87 7.00 -14.67
N MET A 16 -9.74 5.99 -14.68
CA MET A 16 -9.30 4.59 -14.70
C MET A 16 -8.42 4.29 -15.91
N LYS A 17 -8.84 4.73 -17.10
CA LYS A 17 -8.06 4.55 -18.33
C LYS A 17 -6.69 5.23 -18.27
N GLU A 18 -6.61 6.44 -17.71
CA GLU A 18 -5.34 7.16 -17.53
C GLU A 18 -4.40 6.46 -16.53
N LEU A 19 -4.96 5.88 -15.46
CA LEU A 19 -4.21 5.09 -14.49
C LEU A 19 -3.70 3.77 -15.09
N GLU A 20 -4.54 3.05 -15.83
CA GLU A 20 -4.19 1.81 -16.50
C GLU A 20 -3.08 2.02 -17.54
N THR A 21 -3.12 3.14 -18.28
CA THR A 21 -2.08 3.53 -19.24
C THR A 21 -0.71 3.70 -18.56
N ARG A 22 -0.69 4.00 -17.25
CA ARG A 22 0.51 4.12 -16.41
C ARG A 22 0.89 2.80 -15.73
N GLY A 23 0.21 1.70 -16.03
CA GLY A 23 0.46 0.39 -15.44
C GLY A 23 -0.15 0.20 -14.05
N VAL A 24 -1.04 1.11 -13.62
CA VAL A 24 -1.81 0.91 -12.39
C VAL A 24 -2.90 -0.13 -12.65
N LYS A 25 -2.95 -1.18 -11.84
CA LYS A 25 -4.02 -2.18 -11.85
C LYS A 25 -5.22 -1.62 -11.12
N VAL A 26 -6.33 -1.53 -11.84
CA VAL A 26 -7.60 -0.96 -11.38
C VAL A 26 -8.61 -2.09 -11.18
N SER A 27 -9.29 -2.11 -10.04
CA SER A 27 -10.43 -2.99 -9.78
C SER A 27 -11.63 -2.16 -9.37
N THR A 28 -12.71 -2.27 -10.13
CA THR A 28 -14.05 -1.82 -9.74
C THR A 28 -14.80 -3.03 -9.20
N GLU A 29 -15.83 -2.85 -8.36
CA GLU A 29 -16.62 -3.94 -7.74
C GLU A 29 -16.01 -4.61 -6.48
N VAL A 30 -15.17 -3.89 -5.75
CA VAL A 30 -14.68 -4.35 -4.44
C VAL A 30 -15.70 -4.06 -3.35
N SER A 31 -15.79 -4.95 -2.37
CA SER A 31 -16.72 -4.84 -1.26
C SER A 31 -16.10 -5.38 0.03
N TYR A 32 -16.08 -4.55 1.06
CA TYR A 32 -15.67 -4.91 2.40
C TYR A 32 -16.90 -5.09 3.29
N ARG A 33 -17.00 -6.25 3.95
CA ARG A 33 -17.96 -6.44 5.04
C ARG A 33 -17.31 -5.95 6.32
N THR A 34 -17.91 -4.95 6.96
CA THR A 34 -17.37 -4.29 8.15
C THR A 34 -18.41 -4.27 9.27
N PRO A 35 -18.02 -3.97 10.53
CA PRO A 35 -18.97 -3.84 11.63
C PRO A 35 -20.02 -2.74 11.43
N ILE A 36 -19.72 -1.71 10.63
CA ILE A 36 -20.63 -0.61 10.32
C ILE A 36 -21.48 -0.87 9.06
N GLY A 37 -21.40 -2.07 8.49
CA GLY A 37 -22.09 -2.45 7.27
C GLY A 37 -21.13 -2.70 6.11
N ARG A 38 -21.63 -2.52 4.88
CA ARG A 38 -20.86 -2.78 3.66
C ARG A 38 -20.19 -1.50 3.19
N LEU A 39 -18.88 -1.53 2.98
CA LEU A 39 -18.14 -0.45 2.33
C LEU A 39 -17.75 -0.90 0.92
N MET A 40 -17.95 -0.04 -0.08
CA MET A 40 -17.72 -0.35 -1.49
C MET A 40 -17.02 0.84 -2.14
N PRO A 41 -15.67 0.81 -2.29
CA PRO A 41 -14.98 1.91 -2.92
C PRO A 41 -15.35 2.00 -4.39
N ASP A 42 -15.29 3.21 -4.94
CA ASP A 42 -15.48 3.41 -6.37
C ASP A 42 -14.41 2.65 -7.18
N ILE A 43 -13.17 2.66 -6.70
CA ILE A 43 -12.02 1.96 -7.29
C ILE A 43 -11.12 1.42 -6.17
N LEU A 44 -10.55 0.23 -6.38
CA LEU A 44 -9.37 -0.26 -5.67
C LEU A 44 -8.18 -0.29 -6.64
N LEU A 45 -7.04 0.25 -6.22
CA LEU A 45 -5.78 0.22 -6.97
C LEU A 45 -4.86 -0.86 -6.38
N CYS A 46 -4.43 -1.82 -7.19
CA CYS A 46 -3.86 -3.10 -6.74
C CYS A 46 -2.48 -3.40 -7.34
N ASN A 47 -1.48 -2.55 -7.07
CA ASN A 47 -0.08 -2.82 -7.46
C ASN A 47 0.74 -3.25 -6.23
N GLY A 48 1.75 -2.47 -5.83
CA GLY A 48 2.64 -2.80 -4.72
C GLY A 48 2.01 -2.62 -3.34
N ALA A 49 0.86 -1.93 -3.29
CA ALA A 49 0.02 -1.72 -2.12
C ALA A 49 -1.42 -1.48 -2.60
N GLU A 50 -2.39 -1.66 -1.70
CA GLU A 50 -3.81 -1.47 -1.99
C GLU A 50 -4.27 -0.07 -1.57
N TYR A 51 -4.84 0.70 -2.50
CA TYR A 51 -5.39 2.02 -2.21
C TYR A 51 -6.83 2.11 -2.70
N VAL A 52 -7.73 2.58 -1.85
CA VAL A 52 -9.10 2.88 -2.25
C VAL A 52 -9.17 4.25 -2.92
N VAL A 53 -10.08 4.43 -3.87
CA VAL A 53 -10.41 5.73 -4.45
C VAL A 53 -11.89 5.97 -4.28
N GLU A 54 -12.24 7.17 -3.81
CA GLU A 54 -13.59 7.67 -3.77
C GLU A 54 -13.69 8.89 -4.68
N THR A 55 -14.60 8.83 -5.65
CA THR A 55 -14.78 9.89 -6.63
C THR A 55 -16.03 10.69 -6.29
N LYS A 56 -15.99 11.98 -6.61
CA LYS A 56 -17.13 12.88 -6.50
C LYS A 56 -17.11 13.86 -7.66
N LEU A 57 -18.27 14.18 -8.22
CA LEU A 57 -18.40 15.17 -9.28
C LEU A 57 -19.06 16.44 -8.74
N GLY A 58 -18.38 17.59 -8.83
CA GLY A 58 -18.96 18.93 -8.64
C GLY A 58 -18.27 19.83 -7.61
N ALA A 59 -19.08 20.40 -6.72
CA ALA A 59 -18.61 21.41 -5.75
C ALA A 59 -17.63 20.82 -4.72
N GLU A 60 -16.70 21.66 -4.24
CA GLU A 60 -15.66 21.26 -3.28
C GLU A 60 -16.19 20.64 -1.98
N ALA A 61 -17.38 21.02 -1.52
CA ALA A 61 -18.01 20.40 -0.35
C ALA A 61 -18.11 18.87 -0.46
N LYS A 62 -18.28 18.33 -1.68
CA LYS A 62 -18.31 16.89 -1.91
C LYS A 62 -16.98 16.20 -1.65
N LEU A 63 -15.85 16.93 -1.74
CA LEU A 63 -14.55 16.35 -1.42
C LEU A 63 -14.49 15.94 0.05
N LEU A 64 -15.15 16.69 0.94
CA LEU A 64 -15.26 16.33 2.36
C LEU A 64 -16.00 15.01 2.54
N ASP A 65 -17.10 14.78 1.80
CA ASP A 65 -17.83 13.52 1.84
C ASP A 65 -16.94 12.33 1.46
N ALA A 66 -16.13 12.47 0.40
CA ALA A 66 -15.16 11.45 0.01
C ALA A 66 -14.07 11.23 1.07
N MET A 67 -13.58 12.31 1.71
CA MET A 67 -12.59 12.19 2.79
C MET A 67 -13.14 11.47 4.03
N VAL A 68 -14.43 11.68 4.37
CA VAL A 68 -15.10 10.91 5.44
C VAL A 68 -15.14 9.42 5.08
N GLN A 69 -15.47 9.08 3.84
CA GLN A 69 -15.44 7.69 3.36
C GLN A 69 -14.03 7.09 3.45
N LEU A 70 -12.99 7.83 3.04
CA LEU A 70 -11.60 7.40 3.21
C LEU A 70 -11.25 7.13 4.67
N TYR A 71 -11.74 7.96 5.60
CA TYR A 71 -11.54 7.74 7.03
C TYR A 71 -12.19 6.43 7.49
N ASP A 72 -13.39 6.10 7.02
CA ASP A 72 -14.02 4.81 7.31
C ASP A 72 -13.22 3.63 6.72
N TYR A 73 -12.76 3.72 5.47
CA TYR A 73 -11.87 2.69 4.90
C TYR A 73 -10.59 2.53 5.71
N SER A 74 -10.01 3.64 6.19
CA SER A 74 -8.78 3.60 6.97
C SER A 74 -8.96 2.82 8.28
N LYS A 75 -10.14 2.88 8.90
CA LYS A 75 -10.48 2.15 10.13
C LYS A 75 -10.82 0.69 9.91
N TYR A 76 -11.57 0.39 8.85
CA TYR A 76 -12.26 -0.90 8.73
C TYR A 76 -11.73 -1.81 7.63
N THR A 77 -10.68 -1.40 6.90
CA THR A 77 -10.06 -2.21 5.85
C THR A 77 -8.54 -2.31 6.03
N SER A 78 -7.91 -3.28 5.37
CA SER A 78 -6.46 -3.48 5.35
C SER A 78 -5.70 -2.66 4.31
N THR A 79 -6.40 -1.75 3.60
CA THR A 79 -5.80 -0.91 2.56
C THR A 79 -4.71 0.01 3.13
N ASN A 80 -3.72 0.37 2.31
CA ASN A 80 -2.57 1.19 2.67
C ASN A 80 -2.86 2.70 2.68
N GLY A 81 -4.06 3.10 2.26
CA GLY A 81 -4.47 4.49 2.16
C GLY A 81 -5.60 4.66 1.15
N GLY A 82 -5.84 5.90 0.75
CA GLY A 82 -6.79 6.17 -0.31
C GLY A 82 -6.74 7.57 -0.89
N PHE A 83 -7.48 7.75 -1.97
CA PHE A 83 -7.56 8.99 -2.74
C PHE A 83 -9.01 9.48 -2.85
N ALA A 84 -9.26 10.69 -2.37
CA ALA A 84 -10.53 11.37 -2.54
C ALA A 84 -10.39 12.29 -3.75
N VAL A 85 -11.11 11.99 -4.83
CA VAL A 85 -10.99 12.69 -6.11
C VAL A 85 -12.26 13.50 -6.38
N LEU A 86 -12.09 14.79 -6.60
CA LEU A 86 -13.15 15.69 -7.02
C LEU A 86 -12.99 16.06 -8.50
N PHE A 87 -13.95 15.61 -9.29
CA PHE A 87 -14.10 16.01 -10.68
C PHE A 87 -14.74 17.42 -10.78
N PRO A 88 -14.25 18.25 -11.72
CA PRO A 88 -14.72 19.62 -11.90
C PRO A 88 -16.20 19.72 -12.24
N GLN A 89 -16.86 20.78 -11.77
CA GLN A 89 -18.31 20.99 -11.94
C GLN A 89 -18.70 21.21 -13.40
N GLU A 90 -17.78 21.67 -14.24
CA GLU A 90 -17.89 21.87 -15.68
C GLU A 90 -18.34 20.59 -16.40
N LEU A 91 -17.92 19.43 -15.90
CA LEU A 91 -18.26 18.12 -16.44
C LEU A 91 -19.71 17.68 -16.15
N ARG A 92 -20.43 18.40 -15.27
CA ARG A 92 -21.87 18.15 -15.01
C ARG A 92 -22.79 18.70 -16.11
N ARG A 93 -22.27 19.47 -17.06
CA ARG A 93 -23.08 20.02 -18.16
C ARG A 93 -23.51 18.88 -19.09
N SER A 94 -24.69 19.03 -19.70
CA SER A 94 -25.23 18.04 -20.64
C SER A 94 -24.52 18.18 -21.98
N TRP A 95 -23.38 17.53 -22.10
CA TRP A 95 -22.58 17.44 -23.31
C TRP A 95 -22.69 16.04 -23.92
N GLY A 96 -22.59 15.93 -25.24
CA GLY A 96 -22.40 14.65 -25.90
C GLY A 96 -21.06 14.00 -25.49
N ILE A 97 -20.96 12.68 -25.57
CA ILE A 97 -19.79 11.92 -25.09
C ILE A 97 -18.49 12.37 -25.76
N GLU A 98 -18.50 12.64 -27.08
CA GLU A 98 -17.34 13.13 -27.84
C GLU A 98 -16.83 14.50 -27.35
N ILE A 99 -17.73 15.34 -26.86
CA ILE A 99 -17.37 16.65 -26.31
C ILE A 99 -16.79 16.46 -24.91
N ILE A 100 -17.36 15.56 -24.11
CA ILE A 100 -16.86 15.24 -22.77
C ILE A 100 -15.42 14.73 -22.86
N GLU A 101 -15.13 13.82 -23.79
CA GLU A 101 -13.77 13.30 -24.01
C GLU A 101 -12.76 14.43 -24.23
N LYS A 102 -13.11 15.43 -25.04
CA LYS A 102 -12.24 16.59 -25.29
C LYS A 102 -12.07 17.47 -24.06
N ILE A 103 -13.14 17.70 -23.30
CA ILE A 103 -13.11 18.55 -22.10
C ILE A 103 -12.30 17.88 -20.99
N VAL A 104 -12.49 16.58 -20.78
CA VAL A 104 -11.83 15.80 -19.73
C VAL A 104 -10.30 15.83 -19.90
N SER A 105 -9.83 15.81 -21.15
CA SER A 105 -8.39 15.90 -21.47
C SER A 105 -7.88 17.34 -21.63
N ASP A 106 -8.70 18.37 -21.40
CA ASP A 106 -8.25 19.77 -21.51
C ASP A 106 -7.22 20.10 -20.41
N PRO A 107 -5.97 20.49 -20.76
CA PRO A 107 -4.94 20.83 -19.77
C PRO A 107 -5.31 21.97 -18.82
N LYS A 108 -6.26 22.82 -19.22
CA LYS A 108 -6.77 23.93 -18.41
C LYS A 108 -7.78 23.48 -17.37
N LEU A 109 -8.45 22.35 -17.58
CA LEU A 109 -9.43 21.83 -16.66
C LEU A 109 -8.73 21.27 -15.42
N LYS A 110 -9.12 21.75 -14.23
CA LYS A 110 -8.47 21.38 -12.97
C LYS A 110 -9.32 20.41 -12.17
N TYR A 111 -8.65 19.35 -11.74
CA TYR A 111 -9.10 18.30 -10.87
C TYR A 111 -8.42 18.46 -9.51
N ILE A 112 -9.10 18.03 -8.46
CA ILE A 112 -8.59 18.11 -7.10
C ILE A 112 -8.57 16.70 -6.53
N ALA A 113 -7.48 16.32 -5.88
CA ALA A 113 -7.40 15.08 -5.13
C ALA A 113 -6.75 15.29 -3.77
N THR A 114 -7.17 14.48 -2.80
CA THR A 114 -6.52 14.37 -1.49
C THR A 114 -6.14 12.92 -1.25
N ALA A 115 -4.89 12.66 -0.90
CA ALA A 115 -4.40 11.35 -0.51
C ALA A 115 -4.24 11.26 1.01
N THR A 116 -4.63 10.11 1.57
CA THR A 116 -4.31 9.70 2.93
C THR A 116 -3.53 8.39 2.87
N PHE A 117 -2.56 8.24 3.77
CA PHE A 117 -1.69 7.07 3.84
C PHE A 117 -1.74 6.48 5.26
N LYS A 118 -1.55 5.17 5.37
CA LYS A 118 -1.42 4.47 6.66
C LYS A 118 0.02 4.28 7.13
N ASP A 119 0.98 4.68 6.29
CA ASP A 119 2.39 4.76 6.65
C ASP A 119 2.76 6.18 7.08
N ASP A 120 4.05 6.46 7.24
CA ASP A 120 4.56 7.73 7.76
C ASP A 120 4.41 8.92 6.80
N ARG A 121 3.87 8.70 5.59
CA ARG A 121 3.61 9.81 4.66
C ARG A 121 2.50 10.69 5.19
N ALA A 122 2.77 12.00 5.23
CA ALA A 122 1.72 12.99 5.48
C ALA A 122 0.64 12.94 4.39
N SER A 123 -0.59 13.28 4.75
CA SER A 123 -1.67 13.51 3.78
C SER A 123 -1.28 14.59 2.77
N GLN A 124 -1.62 14.39 1.51
CA GLN A 124 -1.22 15.27 0.42
C GLN A 124 -2.44 15.75 -0.36
N ARG A 125 -2.38 17.00 -0.84
CA ARG A 125 -3.38 17.57 -1.76
C ARG A 125 -2.74 17.79 -3.13
N PHE A 126 -3.51 17.52 -4.16
CA PHE A 126 -3.14 17.71 -5.55
C PHE A 126 -4.17 18.60 -6.27
N VAL A 127 -3.69 19.47 -7.15
CA VAL A 127 -4.51 20.24 -8.08
C VAL A 127 -3.81 20.28 -9.45
N GLY A 128 -4.47 19.81 -10.49
CA GLY A 128 -3.88 19.68 -11.84
C GLY A 128 -4.87 19.15 -12.85
N ASN A 129 -4.44 18.89 -14.08
CA ASN A 129 -5.30 18.24 -15.08
C ASN A 129 -5.40 16.72 -14.83
N LEU A 130 -6.24 16.03 -15.62
CA LEU A 130 -6.48 14.59 -15.44
C LEU A 130 -5.20 13.75 -15.58
N SER A 131 -4.37 14.07 -16.57
CA SER A 131 -3.12 13.35 -16.84
C SER A 131 -2.14 13.53 -15.67
N GLU A 132 -1.93 14.77 -15.24
CA GLU A 132 -1.07 15.10 -14.09
C GLU A 132 -1.55 14.42 -12.79
N MET A 133 -2.87 14.36 -12.59
CA MET A 133 -3.47 13.66 -11.44
C MET A 133 -3.19 12.16 -11.50
N ALA A 134 -3.35 11.53 -12.67
CA ALA A 134 -3.06 10.12 -12.86
C ALA A 134 -1.57 9.82 -12.66
N ASP A 135 -0.66 10.69 -13.14
CA ASP A 135 0.78 10.61 -12.86
C ASP A 135 1.04 10.67 -11.35
N TRP A 136 0.48 11.68 -10.68
CA TRP A 136 0.64 11.86 -9.25
C TRP A 136 0.15 10.64 -8.44
N ILE A 137 -1.05 10.12 -8.74
CA ILE A 137 -1.56 8.88 -8.10
C ILE A 137 -0.62 7.70 -8.37
N ALA A 138 -0.19 7.52 -9.62
CA ALA A 138 0.70 6.42 -10.00
C ALA A 138 2.02 6.43 -9.22
N THR A 139 2.59 7.61 -8.92
CA THR A 139 3.83 7.70 -8.12
C THR A 139 3.70 7.07 -6.73
N HIS A 140 2.51 7.10 -6.14
CA HIS A 140 2.24 6.55 -4.81
C HIS A 140 1.85 5.07 -4.86
N VAL A 141 1.13 4.67 -5.91
CA VAL A 141 0.54 3.33 -6.04
C VAL A 141 1.55 2.30 -6.57
N LEU A 142 2.39 2.72 -7.52
CA LEU A 142 3.41 1.84 -8.11
C LEU A 142 4.61 1.64 -7.18
N ARG A 143 4.78 2.51 -6.19
CA ARG A 143 5.83 2.39 -5.18
C ARG A 143 5.40 1.40 -4.11
N HIS A 144 6.21 0.37 -3.87
CA HIS A 144 6.04 -0.48 -2.70
C HIS A 144 6.30 0.36 -1.43
N PRO A 145 5.40 0.32 -0.42
CA PRO A 145 5.68 0.92 0.87
C PRO A 145 6.99 0.35 1.42
N ALA A 146 7.82 1.20 2.03
CA ALA A 146 8.97 0.70 2.76
C ALA A 146 8.41 -0.10 3.96
N VAL A 147 8.52 -1.43 3.89
CA VAL A 147 8.29 -2.26 5.08
C VAL A 147 9.54 -2.08 5.92
N GLU A 148 9.48 -1.24 6.94
CA GLU A 148 10.44 -1.37 8.03
C GLU A 148 10.21 -2.76 8.61
N ALA A 149 11.16 -3.67 8.38
CA ALA A 149 11.17 -4.91 9.13
C ALA A 149 11.21 -4.52 10.61
N ASP A 150 10.33 -5.09 11.43
CA ASP A 150 10.40 -4.89 12.87
C ASP A 150 11.69 -5.56 13.38
N THR A 151 12.79 -4.83 13.28
CA THR A 151 14.11 -5.27 13.71
C THR A 151 14.09 -5.56 15.20
N GLY A 152 13.25 -4.87 15.98
CA GLY A 152 13.06 -5.12 17.40
C GLY A 152 12.47 -6.52 17.65
N PHE A 153 11.42 -6.89 16.92
CA PHE A 153 10.84 -8.22 16.98
C PHE A 153 11.79 -9.30 16.46
N ALA A 154 12.48 -9.06 15.34
CA ALA A 154 13.47 -9.99 14.80
C ALA A 154 14.62 -10.23 15.80
N ILE A 155 15.16 -9.16 16.40
CA ILE A 155 16.20 -9.24 17.45
C ILE A 155 15.66 -9.98 18.66
N LYS A 156 14.42 -9.70 19.09
CA LYS A 156 13.80 -10.37 20.23
C LYS A 156 13.66 -11.87 20.00
N VAL A 157 13.13 -12.29 18.85
CA VAL A 157 12.99 -13.71 18.49
C VAL A 157 14.35 -14.40 18.44
N LEU A 158 15.36 -13.76 17.82
CA LEU A 158 16.72 -14.30 17.79
C LEU A 158 17.34 -14.40 19.20
N THR A 159 17.12 -13.39 20.04
CA THR A 159 17.60 -13.39 21.44
C THR A 159 16.94 -14.51 22.24
N GLU A 160 15.62 -14.65 22.16
CA GLU A 160 14.87 -15.73 22.84
C GLU A 160 15.33 -17.12 22.36
N ALA A 161 15.60 -17.28 21.07
CA ALA A 161 16.14 -18.53 20.53
C ALA A 161 17.54 -18.83 21.07
N VAL A 162 18.43 -17.82 21.13
CA VAL A 162 19.78 -17.97 21.70
C VAL A 162 19.74 -18.26 23.20
N GLU A 163 18.86 -17.61 23.95
CA GLU A 163 18.66 -17.86 25.38
C GLU A 163 18.14 -19.29 25.63
N ALA A 164 17.17 -19.75 24.84
CA ALA A 164 16.66 -21.11 24.90
C ALA A 164 17.77 -22.14 24.60
N LEU A 165 18.53 -21.93 23.52
CA LEU A 165 19.69 -22.78 23.19
C LEU A 165 20.72 -22.79 24.32
N THR A 166 21.04 -21.62 24.88
CA THR A 166 22.00 -21.50 25.99
C THR A 166 21.54 -22.23 27.24
N ALA A 167 20.26 -22.12 27.59
CA ALA A 167 19.67 -22.82 28.73
C ALA A 167 19.67 -24.34 28.51
N SER A 168 19.30 -24.79 27.30
CA SER A 168 19.38 -26.20 26.93
C SER A 168 20.81 -26.74 27.00
N VAL A 169 21.80 -26.00 26.49
CA VAL A 169 23.21 -26.38 26.54
C VAL A 169 23.75 -26.43 27.96
N ARG A 170 23.38 -25.49 28.84
CA ARG A 170 23.78 -25.51 30.26
C ARG A 170 23.19 -26.69 31.04
N ALA A 171 22.05 -27.21 30.60
CA ALA A 171 21.40 -28.34 31.25
C ALA A 171 21.99 -29.70 30.83
N LEU A 172 22.83 -29.73 29.78
CA LEU A 172 23.52 -30.94 29.34
C LEU A 172 24.66 -31.29 30.30
N LYS A 173 24.88 -32.59 30.50
CA LYS A 173 26.06 -33.10 31.20
C LYS A 173 27.27 -33.06 30.26
N GLU A 174 28.46 -33.02 30.86
CA GLU A 174 29.75 -33.00 30.14
C GLU A 174 29.86 -34.12 29.09
N THR A 175 29.39 -35.32 29.41
CA THR A 175 29.37 -36.46 28.49
C THR A 175 28.41 -36.28 27.29
N GLU A 176 27.30 -35.56 27.47
CA GLU A 176 26.34 -35.30 26.38
C GLU A 176 26.82 -34.17 25.47
N LEU A 177 27.57 -33.21 26.02
CA LEU A 177 28.28 -32.18 25.27
C LEU A 177 29.38 -32.79 24.39
N GLU A 178 30.15 -33.73 24.94
CA GLU A 178 31.15 -34.48 24.18
C GLU A 178 30.53 -35.29 23.03
N ASP A 179 29.38 -35.93 23.23
CA ASP A 179 28.69 -36.66 22.16
C ASP A 179 28.14 -35.75 21.05
N ILE A 180 27.58 -34.57 21.40
CA ILE A 180 27.03 -33.62 20.41
C ILE A 180 28.14 -32.97 19.57
N PHE A 181 29.26 -32.61 20.21
CA PHE A 181 30.36 -31.89 19.56
C PHE A 181 31.56 -32.79 19.20
N GLY A 182 31.43 -34.10 19.40
CA GLY A 182 32.43 -35.13 19.05
C GLY A 182 33.66 -35.19 19.96
N GLY A 183 33.63 -34.48 21.11
CA GLY A 183 34.65 -34.52 22.16
C GLY A 183 36.08 -34.23 21.68
N LYS A 184 37.07 -34.78 22.39
CA LYS A 184 38.50 -34.61 22.06
C LYS A 184 38.85 -35.07 20.63
N SER A 185 38.09 -36.02 20.09
CA SER A 185 38.33 -36.61 18.76
C SER A 185 38.15 -35.62 17.60
N VAL A 186 37.29 -34.61 17.73
CA VAL A 186 37.11 -33.59 16.69
C VAL A 186 38.30 -32.62 16.67
N PHE A 187 38.80 -32.24 17.84
CA PHE A 187 39.96 -31.35 17.96
C PHE A 187 41.25 -32.02 17.49
N GLU A 188 41.44 -33.30 17.83
CA GLU A 188 42.62 -34.08 17.44
C GLU A 188 42.61 -34.42 15.94
N ASN A 189 41.46 -34.80 15.37
CA ASN A 189 41.40 -35.30 13.98
C ASN A 189 41.05 -34.24 12.93
N ILE A 190 40.26 -33.21 13.27
CA ILE A 190 39.82 -32.18 12.30
C ILE A 190 40.66 -30.91 12.44
N LEU A 191 40.92 -30.46 13.66
CA LEU A 191 41.68 -29.23 13.93
C LEU A 191 43.19 -29.47 14.13
N GLN A 192 43.64 -30.73 14.09
CA GLN A 192 45.05 -31.14 14.32
C GLN A 192 45.66 -30.52 15.57
N TYR A 193 44.87 -30.42 16.65
CA TYR A 193 45.35 -29.88 17.91
C TYR A 193 46.31 -30.87 18.61
N GLU A 194 47.56 -30.47 18.81
CA GLU A 194 48.52 -31.17 19.68
C GLU A 194 48.64 -30.44 21.03
N GLU A 195 48.49 -31.21 22.12
CA GLU A 195 48.48 -30.68 23.48
C GLU A 195 49.85 -30.06 23.83
N GLY A 196 49.89 -28.73 23.95
CA GLY A 196 51.10 -27.96 24.27
C GLY A 196 51.69 -27.15 23.12
N HIS A 197 51.07 -27.11 21.93
CA HIS A 197 51.44 -26.20 20.84
C HIS A 197 50.26 -25.30 20.46
N TYR A 198 50.19 -24.12 21.07
CA TYR A 198 49.25 -23.08 20.64
C TYR A 198 49.84 -22.33 19.43
N PRO A 199 49.08 -22.14 18.35
CA PRO A 199 49.48 -21.23 17.28
C PRO A 199 49.51 -19.79 17.85
N GLY A 200 50.66 -19.14 17.72
CA GLY A 200 50.88 -17.75 18.15
C GLY A 200 50.25 -16.71 17.23
#